data_AF-A0A0C2WZU1-F1
#
_entry.id   AF-A0A0C2WZU1-F1
#
_cell.length_a   1.000
_cell.length_b   1.000
_cell.length_c   1.000
_cell.angle_alpha   90.00
_cell.angle_beta   90.00
_cell.angle_gamma   90.00
#
_symmetry.space_group_name_H-M   'P 1'
#
loop_
_entity.id
_entity.type
_entity.pdbx_description
1 polymer ?
#
loop_
_entity_poly.entity_id
_entity_poly.type
_entity_poly.pdbx_seq_one_letter_code
_entity_poly.pdbx_strand_id
1 'polypeptide(L)'
;MVLCVRIVGLVDSVSGVGARAVSMQALSTWWPMHQIKSGIRLWRSNPAMTLALEQSLDLLPASDFITRMWPSNEHLLEHNRTLNGLVECCRIAGVHVPIRFMPSGTQNSLIIPSQKSKKASPSDIPMAPLD
;
A
#
# COMPACT_ATOMS: atom_id res chain seq x y z
N MET A 1 4.56 -11.16 -13.46
CA MET A 1 3.67 -9.98 -13.42
C MET A 1 4.02 -9.01 -14.55
N VAL A 2 3.83 -9.40 -15.82
CA VAL A 2 4.17 -8.55 -17.00
C VAL A 2 3.00 -8.54 -17.98
N LEU A 3 1.78 -8.31 -17.46
CA LEU A 3 0.57 -8.35 -18.27
C LEU A 3 -0.26 -7.09 -18.07
N CYS A 4 0.26 -5.94 -18.53
CA CYS A 4 -0.56 -4.73 -18.74
C CYS A 4 0.09 -3.70 -19.70
N VAL A 5 0.99 -4.11 -20.60
CA VAL A 5 1.71 -3.19 -21.52
C VAL A 5 1.23 -3.29 -22.98
N ARG A 6 0.15 -4.02 -23.30
CA ARG A 6 -0.19 -4.35 -24.71
C ARG A 6 -1.58 -3.93 -25.23
N ILE A 7 -2.16 -2.81 -24.80
CA ILE A 7 -3.41 -2.29 -25.43
C ILE A 7 -3.33 -0.81 -25.82
N VAL A 8 -2.16 -0.25 -26.10
CA VAL A 8 -2.07 1.11 -26.69
C VAL A 8 -1.15 1.09 -27.89
N GLY A 9 -1.57 0.33 -28.90
CA GLY A 9 -0.90 0.27 -30.19
C GLY A 9 -1.93 0.29 -31.31
N LEU A 10 -2.51 1.46 -31.60
CA LEU A 10 -2.88 1.87 -32.95
C LEU A 10 -3.38 3.33 -32.98
N VAL A 11 -3.03 4.02 -34.06
CA VAL A 11 -3.53 5.33 -34.57
C VAL A 11 -2.63 6.55 -34.37
N ASP A 12 -1.94 6.84 -35.48
CA ASP A 12 -1.20 8.01 -35.94
C ASP A 12 -1.83 9.39 -35.68
N SER A 13 -0.96 10.40 -35.48
CA SER A 13 -0.86 11.66 -36.26
C SER A 13 -0.19 12.79 -35.47
N VAL A 14 0.72 13.50 -36.14
CA VAL A 14 1.94 14.18 -35.63
C VAL A 14 1.74 15.54 -34.92
N SER A 15 0.53 15.98 -34.54
CA SER A 15 0.33 17.35 -33.99
C SER A 15 -0.21 17.46 -32.56
N GLY A 16 -0.34 16.36 -31.82
CA GLY A 16 -0.94 16.31 -30.47
C GLY A 16 -0.04 15.74 -29.37
N VAL A 17 1.28 15.67 -29.59
CA VAL A 17 2.21 14.87 -28.77
C VAL A 17 2.36 15.42 -27.35
N GLY A 18 2.42 16.75 -27.15
CA GLY A 18 2.58 17.36 -25.82
C GLY A 18 1.34 17.19 -24.93
N ALA A 19 0.16 17.47 -25.48
CA ALA A 19 -1.10 17.30 -24.74
C ALA A 19 -1.38 15.82 -24.44
N ARG A 20 -1.13 14.92 -25.41
CA ARG A 20 -1.29 13.47 -25.20
C ARG A 20 -0.27 12.90 -24.20
N ALA A 21 0.97 13.35 -24.22
CA ALA A 21 1.99 12.93 -23.25
C ALA A 21 1.60 13.36 -21.82
N VAL A 22 1.15 14.60 -21.62
CA VAL A 22 0.69 15.09 -20.32
C VAL A 22 -0.59 14.37 -19.87
N SER A 23 -1.54 14.12 -20.78
CA SER A 23 -2.75 13.35 -20.47
C SER A 23 -2.45 11.89 -20.15
N MET A 24 -1.54 11.23 -20.88
CA MET A 24 -1.12 9.86 -20.58
C MET A 24 -0.32 9.79 -19.28
N GLN A 25 0.49 10.79 -18.98
CA GLN A 25 1.25 10.90 -17.73
C GLN A 25 0.33 11.14 -16.53
N ALA A 26 -0.72 11.95 -16.68
CA ALA A 26 -1.74 12.12 -15.65
C ALA A 26 -2.54 10.82 -15.40
N LEU A 27 -2.87 10.08 -16.47
CA LEU A 27 -3.56 8.79 -16.39
C LEU A 27 -2.69 7.70 -15.75
N SER A 28 -1.39 7.68 -16.03
CA SER A 28 -0.46 6.71 -15.43
C SER A 28 -0.16 7.04 -13.97
N THR A 29 -0.09 8.33 -13.62
CA THR A 29 0.23 8.77 -12.26
C THR A 29 -0.86 8.37 -11.27
N TRP A 30 -2.13 8.44 -11.65
CA TRP A 30 -3.24 8.07 -10.76
C TRP A 30 -3.68 6.60 -10.85
N TRP A 31 -3.00 5.81 -11.67
CA TRP A 31 -3.33 4.40 -11.86
C TRP A 31 -3.32 3.59 -10.55
N PRO A 32 -2.32 3.68 -9.65
CA PRO A 32 -2.32 2.89 -8.42
C PRO A 32 -3.52 3.20 -7.51
N MET A 33 -3.85 4.49 -7.36
CA MET A 33 -5.02 4.94 -6.61
C MET A 33 -6.33 4.39 -7.20
N HIS A 34 -6.46 4.42 -8.53
CA HIS A 34 -7.63 3.87 -9.21
C HIS A 34 -7.76 2.35 -9.01
N GLN A 35 -6.64 1.62 -9.08
CA GLN A 35 -6.62 0.17 -8.86
C GLN A 35 -6.99 -0.19 -7.42
N ILE A 36 -6.49 0.54 -6.42
CA ILE A 36 -6.86 0.34 -5.02
C ILE A 36 -8.38 0.56 -4.82
N LYS A 37 -8.95 1.64 -5.37
CA LYS A 37 -10.39 1.91 -5.29
C LYS A 37 -11.22 0.81 -5.96
N SER A 38 -10.75 0.30 -7.09
CA SER A 38 -11.38 -0.81 -7.79
C SER A 38 -11.32 -2.11 -6.98
N GLY A 39 -10.18 -2.42 -6.36
CA GLY A 39 -10.02 -3.58 -5.48
C GLY A 39 -10.95 -3.53 -4.26
N ILE A 40 -11.07 -2.37 -3.62
CA ILE A 40 -12.04 -2.15 -2.52
C ILE A 40 -13.47 -2.39 -2.99
N ARG A 41 -13.87 -1.84 -4.14
CA ARG A 41 -15.22 -2.02 -4.70
C ARG A 41 -15.50 -3.48 -5.03
N LEU A 42 -14.53 -4.17 -5.63
CA LEU A 42 -14.64 -5.58 -5.97
C LEU A 42 -14.84 -6.42 -4.70
N TRP A 43 -14.02 -6.20 -3.68
CA TRP A 43 -14.18 -6.91 -2.40
C TRP A 43 -15.52 -6.62 -1.73
N ARG A 44 -16.00 -5.36 -1.75
CA ARG A 44 -17.34 -5.02 -1.22
C ARG A 44 -18.47 -5.73 -1.97
N SER A 45 -18.32 -5.95 -3.27
CA SER A 45 -19.30 -6.71 -4.06
C SER A 45 -19.22 -8.21 -3.83
N ASN A 46 -18.03 -8.74 -3.56
CA ASN A 46 -17.79 -10.15 -3.27
C ASN A 46 -16.69 -10.32 -2.21
N PRO A 47 -17.07 -10.47 -0.92
CA PRO A 47 -16.12 -10.57 0.19
C PRO A 47 -15.20 -11.80 0.14
N ALA A 48 -15.50 -12.81 -0.68
CA ALA A 48 -14.63 -13.97 -0.89
C ALA A 48 -13.37 -13.63 -1.69
N MET A 49 -13.33 -12.49 -2.39
CA MET A 49 -12.19 -12.06 -3.20
C MET A 49 -11.16 -11.27 -2.37
N THR A 50 -10.61 -11.88 -1.33
CA THR A 50 -9.58 -11.25 -0.46
C THR A 50 -8.30 -10.91 -1.22
N LEU A 51 -7.98 -11.65 -2.28
CA LEU A 51 -6.85 -11.37 -3.19
C LEU A 51 -6.88 -9.93 -3.76
N ALA A 52 -8.08 -9.37 -3.97
CA ALA A 52 -8.22 -8.00 -4.44
C ALA A 52 -7.73 -6.96 -3.41
N LEU A 53 -7.89 -7.26 -2.12
CA LEU A 53 -7.38 -6.42 -1.03
C LEU A 53 -5.86 -6.56 -0.91
N GLU A 54 -5.33 -7.77 -0.99
CA GLU A 54 -3.88 -8.04 -0.95
C GLU A 54 -3.16 -7.31 -2.09
N GLN A 55 -3.67 -7.43 -3.32
CA GLN A 55 -3.14 -6.69 -4.47
C GLN A 55 -3.23 -5.16 -4.28
N SER A 56 -4.30 -4.69 -3.62
CA SER A 56 -4.43 -3.27 -3.30
C SER A 56 -3.39 -2.79 -2.28
N LEU A 57 -3.02 -3.63 -1.31
CA LEU A 57 -1.96 -3.34 -0.34
C LEU A 57 -0.58 -3.24 -1.02
N ASP A 58 -0.31 -4.08 -2.03
CA ASP A 58 0.94 -4.03 -2.80
C ASP A 58 1.11 -2.71 -3.58
N LEU A 59 0.00 -2.06 -3.94
CA LEU A 59 -0.02 -0.79 -4.66
C LEU A 59 0.11 0.45 -3.75
N LEU A 60 -0.06 0.29 -2.43
CA LEU A 60 0.06 1.39 -1.48
C LEU A 60 1.40 2.14 -1.54
N PRO A 61 2.59 1.50 -1.56
CA PRO A 61 3.86 2.23 -1.68
C PRO A 61 3.95 3.07 -2.95
N ALA A 62 3.43 2.58 -4.08
CA ALA A 62 3.40 3.34 -5.33
C ALA A 62 2.45 4.55 -5.20
N SER A 63 1.29 4.36 -4.58
CA SER A 63 0.33 5.42 -4.32
C SER A 63 0.86 6.51 -3.37
N ASP A 64 1.56 6.12 -2.30
CA ASP A 64 2.17 7.03 -1.34
C ASP A 64 3.31 7.82 -1.99
N PHE A 65 4.15 7.15 -2.79
CA PHE A 65 5.19 7.79 -3.58
C PHE A 65 4.61 8.89 -4.50
N ILE A 66 3.58 8.57 -5.27
CA ILE A 66 2.92 9.52 -6.18
C ILE A 66 2.36 10.73 -5.42
N THR A 67 1.70 10.48 -4.28
CA THR A 67 1.10 11.55 -3.45
C THR A 67 2.17 12.49 -2.90
N ARG A 68 3.37 11.98 -2.57
CA ARG A 68 4.51 12.79 -2.13
C ARG A 68 5.19 13.55 -3.28
N MET A 69 5.23 12.96 -4.47
CA MET A 69 5.80 13.60 -5.66
C MET A 69 4.92 14.74 -6.19
N TRP A 70 3.60 14.63 -6.03
CA TRP A 70 2.65 15.63 -6.51
C TRP A 70 1.68 16.10 -5.40
N PRO A 71 2.19 16.85 -4.41
CA PRO A 71 1.41 17.25 -3.24
C PRO A 71 0.29 18.21 -3.64
N SER A 72 -0.95 17.77 -3.45
CA SER A 72 -2.15 18.59 -3.52
C SER A 72 -3.05 18.21 -2.35
N ASN A 73 -3.63 19.20 -1.66
CA ASN A 73 -4.50 18.96 -0.50
C ASN A 73 -5.69 18.06 -0.84
N GLU A 74 -6.28 18.23 -2.03
CA GLU A 74 -7.38 17.40 -2.49
C GLU A 74 -6.95 15.95 -2.71
N HIS A 75 -5.81 15.74 -3.38
CA HIS A 75 -5.27 14.42 -3.64
C HIS A 75 -4.85 13.69 -2.37
N LEU A 76 -4.26 14.42 -1.42
CA LEU A 76 -3.86 13.88 -0.12
C LEU A 76 -5.10 13.46 0.70
N LEU A 77 -6.17 14.26 0.68
CA LEU A 77 -7.42 13.91 1.33
C LEU A 77 -8.04 12.65 0.71
N GLU A 78 -8.06 12.55 -0.62
CA GLU A 78 -8.59 11.39 -1.33
C GLU A 78 -7.72 10.13 -1.13
N HIS A 79 -6.40 10.29 -1.07
CA HIS A 79 -5.47 9.22 -0.71
C HIS A 79 -5.76 8.69 0.69
N ASN A 80 -5.87 9.58 1.69
CA ASN A 80 -6.19 9.19 3.06
C ASN A 80 -7.57 8.51 3.18
N ARG A 81 -8.59 9.00 2.46
CA ARG A 81 -9.91 8.34 2.41
C ARG A 81 -9.82 6.93 1.83
N THR A 82 -9.07 6.77 0.75
CA THR A 82 -8.86 5.47 0.09
C THR A 82 -8.09 4.51 0.99
N LEU A 83 -7.03 4.98 1.63
CA LEU A 83 -6.22 4.21 2.58
C LEU A 83 -7.06 3.76 3.78
N ASN A 84 -7.80 4.67 4.42
CA ASN A 84 -8.70 4.31 5.53
C ASN A 84 -9.77 3.29 5.10
N GLY A 85 -10.34 3.47 3.91
CA GLY A 85 -11.30 2.52 3.34
C GLY A 85 -10.70 1.13 3.10
N LEU A 86 -9.45 1.06 2.61
CA LEU A 86 -8.73 -0.19 2.40
C LEU A 86 -8.42 -0.88 3.74
N VAL A 87 -7.86 -0.15 4.70
CA VAL A 87 -7.52 -0.67 6.03
C VAL A 87 -8.74 -1.26 6.71
N GLU A 88 -9.88 -0.58 6.64
CA GLU A 88 -11.13 -1.10 7.21
C GLU A 88 -11.59 -2.38 6.52
N CYS A 89 -11.52 -2.46 5.18
CA CYS A 89 -11.85 -3.69 4.46
C CYS A 89 -10.90 -4.84 4.82
N CYS A 90 -9.59 -4.59 4.91
CA CYS A 90 -8.61 -5.57 5.34
C CYS A 90 -8.86 -6.04 6.77
N ARG A 91 -9.19 -5.12 7.69
CA ARG A 91 -9.55 -5.44 9.07
C ARG A 91 -10.76 -6.37 9.15
N ILE A 92 -11.80 -6.10 8.38
CA ILE A 92 -13.00 -6.95 8.31
C ILE A 92 -12.67 -8.32 7.69
N ALA A 93 -11.86 -8.34 6.65
CA ALA A 93 -11.45 -9.57 5.96
C ALA A 93 -10.42 -10.41 6.72
N GLY A 94 -9.86 -9.90 7.83
CA GLY A 94 -8.74 -10.55 8.54
C GLY A 94 -7.41 -10.52 7.76
N VAL A 95 -7.30 -9.65 6.76
CA VAL A 95 -6.08 -9.48 5.95
C VAL A 95 -5.10 -8.57 6.69
N HIS A 96 -3.85 -9.01 6.78
CA HIS A 96 -2.79 -8.27 7.47
C HIS A 96 -2.41 -6.98 6.71
N VAL A 97 -2.43 -5.84 7.41
CA VAL A 97 -2.03 -4.53 6.86
C VAL A 97 -0.63 -4.17 7.37
N PRO A 98 0.30 -3.70 6.51
CA PRO A 98 1.61 -3.24 6.95
C PRO A 98 1.52 -2.09 7.97
N ILE A 99 2.30 -2.16 9.05
CA ILE A 99 2.28 -1.21 10.18
C ILE A 99 2.40 0.26 9.73
N ARG A 100 3.21 0.52 8.70
CA ARG A 100 3.42 1.87 8.15
C ARG A 100 2.16 2.53 7.58
N PHE A 101 1.13 1.74 7.26
CA PHE A 101 -0.13 2.21 6.70
C PHE A 101 -1.30 2.06 7.69
N MET A 102 -1.05 1.58 8.91
CA MET A 102 -2.09 1.54 9.93
C MET A 102 -2.29 2.95 10.50
N PRO A 103 -3.54 3.44 10.62
CA PRO A 103 -3.80 4.69 11.31
C PRO A 103 -3.41 4.54 12.78
N SER A 104 -2.79 5.59 13.32
CA SER A 104 -2.15 5.62 14.64
C SER A 104 -3.06 5.27 15.83
N GLY A 105 -4.37 5.15 15.61
CA GLY A 105 -5.38 4.79 16.62
C GLY A 105 -5.71 3.30 16.75
N THR A 106 -5.12 2.42 15.92
CA THR A 106 -5.53 0.99 15.85
C THR A 106 -4.48 0.01 16.40
N GLN A 107 -3.37 0.50 16.97
CA GLN A 107 -2.28 -0.37 17.46
C GLN A 107 -2.59 -1.20 18.72
N ASN A 108 -3.83 -1.18 19.23
CA ASN A 108 -4.15 -1.78 20.53
C ASN A 108 -4.60 -3.26 20.49
N SER A 109 -4.63 -3.95 19.35
CA SER A 109 -5.16 -5.34 19.31
C SER A 109 -4.34 -6.40 18.57
N LEU A 110 -3.16 -6.07 18.04
CA LEU A 110 -2.26 -7.05 17.41
C LEU A 110 -0.85 -7.00 18.04
N ILE A 111 -0.79 -6.93 19.37
CA ILE A 111 0.41 -7.35 20.09
C ILE A 111 0.14 -8.80 20.55
N ILE A 112 0.62 -9.76 19.77
CA ILE A 112 0.83 -11.12 20.25
C ILE A 112 1.92 -11.04 21.34
N PRO A 113 1.66 -11.43 22.60
CA PRO A 113 2.71 -11.53 23.59
C PRO A 113 3.43 -12.88 23.41
N SER A 114 4.50 -12.89 22.64
CA SER A 114 5.50 -13.97 22.62
C SER A 114 6.81 -13.36 22.16
N GLN A 115 7.89 -13.30 22.93
CA GLN A 115 8.26 -13.95 24.17
C GLN A 115 9.05 -12.96 25.03
N LYS A 116 9.03 -13.16 26.35
CA LYS A 116 9.93 -12.54 27.33
C LYS A 116 11.37 -12.49 26.79
N SER A 117 11.83 -11.32 26.39
CA SER A 117 13.27 -11.03 26.39
C SER A 117 13.69 -10.97 27.86
N LYS A 118 14.26 -12.08 28.32
CA LYS A 118 14.91 -12.21 29.63
C LYS A 118 15.95 -11.09 29.71
N LYS A 119 15.78 -10.15 30.63
CA LYS A 119 16.84 -9.17 30.96
C LYS A 119 18.09 -9.97 31.31
N ALA A 120 19.10 -9.92 30.44
CA ALA A 120 20.44 -10.37 30.81
C ALA A 120 20.94 -9.39 31.87
N SER A 121 21.02 -9.87 33.11
CA SER A 121 21.66 -9.17 34.21
C SER A 121 23.18 -9.16 33.94
N PRO A 122 23.91 -8.05 34.14
CA PRO A 122 25.34 -7.94 33.81
C PRO A 122 26.30 -8.79 34.67
N SER A 123 25.80 -9.75 35.45
CA SER A 123 26.57 -10.47 36.46
C SER A 123 27.03 -11.89 36.05
N ASP A 124 26.62 -12.39 34.89
CA ASP A 124 26.90 -13.78 34.47
C ASP A 124 27.93 -13.86 33.33
N ILE A 125 29.06 -13.16 33.46
CA ILE A 125 30.24 -13.41 32.60
C ILE A 125 31.15 -14.39 33.34
N PRO A 126 31.20 -15.68 32.97
CA PRO A 126 32.24 -16.57 33.46
C PRO A 126 33.58 -16.09 32.92
N MET A 127 34.50 -15.72 33.82
CA MET A 127 35.90 -15.49 33.47
C MET A 127 36.49 -16.78 32.93
N ALA A 128 37.07 -16.71 31.72
CA ALA A 128 37.89 -17.79 31.18
C ALA A 128 39.16 -17.97 32.05
N PRO A 129 39.59 -19.22 32.32
CA PRO A 129 40.88 -19.46 32.96
C PRO A 129 42.01 -18.97 32.04
N LEU A 130 42.95 -18.23 32.62
CA LEU A 130 44.24 -17.95 31.99
C LEU A 130 45.13 -19.16 32.25
N ASP A 131 45.43 -19.91 31.19
CA ASP A 131 46.57 -20.84 31.14
C ASP A 131 47.87 -20.05 30.88
#